data_AF-A0A2N1ZCV3-F1
#
_entry.id   AF-A0A2N1ZCV3-F1
#
_cell.length_a   1.000
_cell.length_b   1.000
_cell.length_c   1.000
_cell.angle_alpha   90.00
_cell.angle_beta   90.00
_cell.angle_gamma   90.00
#
_symmetry.space_group_name_H-M   'P 1'
#
loop_
_entity.id
_entity.type
_entity.pdbx_description
1 polymer ?
#
loop_
_entity_poly.entity_id
_entity_poly.type
_entity_poly.pdbx_seq_one_letter_code
_entity_poly.pdbx_strand_id
1 'polypeptide(L)'
;MRTLAILFCLLLLTACSVENTEEFVFRKTLEYQLVKLCDDEEACITAVKTQTKACMESSNWRDFLNNQDDTAELNRFTVAFYGCLLDPEGLPYFEVH
;
A
#
# COMPACT_ATOMS: atom_id res chain seq x y z
N MET A 1 16.68 -35.15 -20.84
CA MET A 1 16.73 -33.75 -20.38
C MET A 1 15.51 -32.92 -20.82
N ARG A 2 14.29 -33.49 -20.97
CA ARG A 2 13.06 -32.72 -21.31
C ARG A 2 12.14 -32.50 -20.10
N THR A 3 12.21 -33.38 -19.10
CA THR A 3 11.40 -33.32 -17.87
C THR A 3 11.89 -32.27 -16.87
N LEU A 4 13.20 -31.96 -16.82
CA LEU A 4 13.75 -30.91 -15.95
C LEU A 4 13.25 -29.50 -16.32
N ALA A 5 13.04 -29.22 -17.60
CA ALA A 5 12.60 -27.91 -18.07
C ALA A 5 11.13 -27.60 -17.68
N ILE A 6 10.29 -28.64 -17.62
CA ILE A 6 8.88 -28.49 -17.23
C ILE A 6 8.77 -28.21 -15.72
N LEU A 7 9.63 -28.83 -14.91
CA LEU A 7 9.66 -28.61 -13.46
C LEU A 7 10.08 -27.18 -13.12
N PHE A 8 11.04 -26.62 -13.86
CA PHE A 8 11.52 -25.25 -13.67
C PHE A 8 10.47 -24.20 -14.07
N CYS A 9 9.66 -24.45 -15.11
CA CYS A 9 8.55 -23.57 -15.48
C CYS A 9 7.40 -23.58 -14.46
N LEU A 10 7.15 -24.70 -13.77
CA LEU A 10 6.12 -24.77 -12.72
C LEU A 10 6.52 -24.02 -11.44
N LEU A 11 7.82 -23.97 -11.12
CA LEU A 11 8.36 -23.23 -9.97
C LEU A 11 8.32 -21.70 -10.16
N LEU A 12 8.28 -21.21 -11.41
CA LEU A 12 8.15 -19.77 -11.70
C LEU A 12 6.73 -19.24 -11.49
N LEU A 13 5.72 -20.10 -11.48
CA LEU A 13 4.32 -19.71 -11.26
C LEU A 13 3.98 -19.52 -9.77
N THR A 14 4.79 -20.05 -8.85
CA THR A 14 4.57 -19.92 -7.41
C THR A 14 5.24 -18.68 -6.79
N ALA A 15 5.99 -17.90 -7.58
CA ALA A 15 6.69 -16.71 -7.10
C ALA A 15 5.78 -15.46 -6.97
N CYS A 16 4.59 -15.48 -7.57
CA CYS A 16 3.49 -14.59 -7.19
C CYS A 16 2.72 -15.25 -6.05
N SER A 17 3.18 -15.06 -4.80
CA SER A 17 2.32 -15.38 -3.67
C SER A 17 1.06 -14.50 -3.75
N VAL A 18 -0.08 -15.07 -3.36
CA VAL A 18 -1.34 -14.30 -3.21
C VAL A 18 -1.09 -13.07 -2.34
N GLU A 19 -0.24 -13.23 -1.33
CA GLU A 19 0.24 -12.19 -0.43
C GLU A 19 0.85 -10.98 -1.16
N ASN A 20 1.74 -11.22 -2.12
CA ASN A 20 2.37 -10.16 -2.93
C ASN A 20 1.36 -9.48 -3.87
N THR A 21 0.35 -10.21 -4.30
CA THR A 21 -0.71 -9.67 -5.18
C THR A 21 -1.66 -8.78 -4.40
N GLU A 22 -2.06 -9.21 -3.19
CA GLU A 22 -2.91 -8.44 -2.29
C GLU A 22 -2.24 -7.14 -1.86
N GLU A 23 -0.97 -7.19 -1.45
CA GLU A 23 -0.16 -6.01 -1.13
C GLU A 23 -0.12 -5.04 -2.31
N PHE A 24 0.13 -5.56 -3.52
CA PHE A 24 0.23 -4.75 -4.72
C PHE A 24 -1.09 -4.04 -5.03
N VAL A 25 -2.21 -4.75 -5.00
CA VAL A 25 -3.53 -4.20 -5.31
C VAL A 25 -3.94 -3.16 -4.27
N PHE A 26 -3.74 -3.46 -2.98
CA PHE A 26 -4.06 -2.54 -1.90
C PHE A 26 -3.25 -1.23 -2.03
N ARG A 27 -1.93 -1.34 -2.20
CA ARG A 27 -1.05 -0.19 -2.43
C ARG A 27 -1.50 0.64 -3.64
N LYS A 28 -1.75 0.00 -4.78
CA LYS A 28 -2.12 0.72 -6.01
C LYS A 28 -3.48 1.40 -5.92
N THR A 29 -4.40 0.82 -5.14
CA THR A 29 -5.70 1.45 -4.85
C THR A 29 -5.52 2.72 -4.04
N LEU A 30 -4.72 2.66 -2.96
CA LEU A 30 -4.39 3.83 -2.15
C LEU A 30 -3.69 4.91 -2.97
N GLU A 31 -2.63 4.56 -3.70
CA GLU A 31 -1.90 5.50 -4.57
C GLU A 31 -2.84 6.21 -5.55
N TYR A 32 -3.76 5.46 -6.19
CA TYR A 32 -4.70 6.03 -7.16
C TYR A 32 -5.69 7.02 -6.51
N GLN A 33 -6.20 6.70 -5.33
CA GLN A 33 -7.12 7.58 -4.60
C GLN A 33 -6.41 8.84 -4.10
N LEU A 34 -5.23 8.68 -3.51
CA LEU A 34 -4.45 9.78 -2.96
C LEU A 34 -3.94 10.74 -4.05
N VAL A 35 -3.46 10.22 -5.19
CA VAL A 35 -3.03 11.07 -6.32
C VAL A 35 -4.18 11.95 -6.82
N LYS A 36 -5.43 11.47 -6.78
CA LYS A 36 -6.58 12.30 -7.13
C LYS A 36 -6.85 13.42 -6.14
N LEU A 37 -6.55 13.19 -4.86
CA LEU A 37 -6.73 14.20 -3.81
C LEU A 37 -5.63 15.27 -3.84
N CYS A 38 -4.51 15.00 -4.51
CA CYS A 38 -3.41 15.96 -4.66
C CYS A 38 -3.71 17.11 -5.66
N ASP A 39 -4.82 17.11 -6.39
CA ASP A 39 -5.20 18.16 -7.36
C ASP A 39 -4.03 18.64 -8.28
N ASP A 40 -3.29 17.69 -8.87
CA ASP A 40 -2.11 17.91 -9.72
C ASP A 40 -0.89 18.57 -9.05
N GLU A 41 -0.86 18.69 -7.72
CA GLU A 41 0.31 19.15 -6.97
C GLU A 41 1.46 18.12 -7.05
N GLU A 42 2.54 18.47 -7.74
CA GLU A 42 3.66 17.56 -8.02
C GLU A 42 4.36 17.02 -6.76
N ALA A 43 4.47 17.86 -5.72
CA ALA A 43 5.09 17.46 -4.45
C ALA A 43 4.24 16.40 -3.74
N CYS A 44 2.93 16.64 -3.60
CA CYS A 44 1.97 15.66 -3.07
C CYS A 44 1.97 14.35 -3.87
N ILE A 45 1.90 14.41 -5.21
CA ILE A 45 1.92 13.20 -6.06
C ILE A 45 3.21 12.41 -5.88
N THR A 46 4.34 13.11 -5.76
CA THR A 46 5.65 12.49 -5.53
C THR A 46 5.70 11.83 -4.17
N ALA A 47 5.22 12.50 -3.12
CA ALA A 47 5.13 11.95 -1.77
C ALA A 47 4.26 10.69 -1.77
N VAL A 48 3.06 10.72 -2.35
CA VAL A 48 2.19 9.54 -2.48
C VAL A 48 2.92 8.38 -3.15
N LYS A 49 3.55 8.60 -4.32
CA LYS A 49 4.23 7.53 -5.05
C LYS A 49 5.46 6.96 -4.33
N THR A 50 6.13 7.75 -3.50
CA THR A 50 7.39 7.36 -2.86
C THR A 50 7.19 6.84 -1.43
N GLN A 51 6.18 7.33 -0.71
CA GLN A 51 5.97 7.04 0.71
C GLN A 51 4.88 5.99 0.96
N THR A 52 3.89 5.83 0.07
CA THR A 52 2.70 4.97 0.32
C THR A 52 3.07 3.55 0.76
N LYS A 53 4.07 2.92 0.12
CA LYS A 53 4.48 1.55 0.51
C LYS A 53 4.96 1.50 1.96
N ALA A 54 5.86 2.39 2.33
CA ALA A 54 6.42 2.43 3.68
C ALA A 54 5.35 2.75 4.73
N CYS A 55 4.46 3.69 4.41
CA CYS A 55 3.35 4.06 5.30
C CYS A 55 2.31 2.95 5.45
N MET A 56 2.04 2.21 4.38
CA MET A 56 1.17 1.04 4.41
C MET A 56 1.75 -0.06 5.32
N GLU A 57 3.05 -0.36 5.18
CA GLU A 57 3.76 -1.34 6.01
C GLU A 57 3.81 -0.91 7.48
N SER A 58 4.19 0.35 7.77
CA SER A 58 4.27 0.87 9.14
C SER A 58 2.91 0.94 9.83
N SER A 59 1.83 1.10 9.05
CA SER A 59 0.46 1.15 9.56
C SER A 59 -0.17 -0.22 9.70
N ASN A 60 0.55 -1.31 9.46
CA ASN A 60 0.06 -2.68 9.58
C ASN A 60 -1.23 -2.91 8.76
N TRP A 61 -1.14 -2.64 7.46
CA TRP A 61 -2.25 -2.76 6.51
C TRP A 61 -2.90 -4.15 6.47
N ARG A 62 -2.13 -5.22 6.74
CA ARG A 62 -2.65 -6.59 6.69
C ARG A 62 -3.62 -6.84 7.84
N ASP A 63 -3.33 -6.34 9.04
CA ASP A 63 -4.26 -6.43 10.16
C ASP A 63 -5.52 -5.60 9.89
N PHE A 64 -5.38 -4.44 9.24
CA PHE A 64 -6.53 -3.66 8.79
C PHE A 64 -7.43 -4.46 7.83
N LEU A 65 -6.86 -5.08 6.79
CA LEU A 65 -7.63 -5.89 5.85
C LEU A 65 -8.32 -7.09 6.49
N ASN A 66 -7.70 -7.69 7.51
CA ASN A 66 -8.25 -8.83 8.23
C ASN A 66 -9.37 -8.44 9.21
N ASN A 67 -9.51 -7.15 9.56
CA ASN A 67 -10.43 -6.66 10.59
C ASN A 67 -11.22 -5.43 10.12
N GLN A 68 -11.65 -5.39 8.85
CA GLN A 68 -12.30 -4.22 8.25
C GLN A 68 -13.62 -3.79 8.93
N ASP A 69 -14.30 -4.70 9.62
CA ASP A 69 -15.53 -4.40 10.36
C ASP A 69 -15.26 -3.80 11.75
N ASP A 70 -14.00 -3.79 12.22
CA ASP A 70 -13.62 -3.17 13.49
C ASP A 70 -13.37 -1.68 13.28
N THR A 71 -14.26 -0.85 13.82
CA THR A 71 -14.17 0.61 13.76
C THR A 71 -12.90 1.15 14.45
N ALA A 72 -12.45 0.50 15.54
CA ALA A 72 -11.23 0.91 16.22
C ALA A 72 -10.00 0.66 15.34
N GLU A 73 -9.98 -0.47 14.64
CA GLU A 73 -8.91 -0.81 13.70
C GLU A 73 -8.91 0.09 12.47
N LEU A 74 -10.10 0.38 11.91
CA LEU A 74 -10.24 1.35 10.82
C LEU A 74 -9.63 2.69 11.23
N ASN A 75 -10.02 3.22 12.39
CA ASN A 75 -9.50 4.49 12.89
C ASN A 75 -7.99 4.45 13.18
N ARG A 76 -7.49 3.33 13.74
CA ARG A 76 -6.06 3.14 13.97
C ARG A 76 -5.29 3.18 12.66
N PHE A 77 -5.74 2.44 11.66
CA PHE A 77 -5.10 2.35 10.35
C PHE A 77 -5.12 3.71 9.65
N THR A 78 -6.26 4.40 9.59
CA THR A 78 -6.35 5.70 8.92
C THR A 78 -5.44 6.74 9.57
N VAL A 79 -5.48 6.89 10.89
CA VAL A 79 -4.61 7.83 11.61
C VAL A 79 -3.14 7.54 11.37
N ALA A 80 -2.73 6.27 11.46
CA ALA A 80 -1.34 5.89 11.24
C ALA A 80 -0.90 6.10 9.77
N PHE A 81 -1.74 5.70 8.82
CA PHE A 81 -1.39 5.72 7.40
C PHE A 81 -1.33 7.13 6.84
N TYR A 82 -2.37 7.93 7.04
CA TYR A 82 -2.42 9.30 6.52
C TYR A 82 -1.44 10.22 7.28
N GLY A 83 -1.26 10.01 8.59
CA GLY A 83 -0.27 10.75 9.38
C GLY A 83 1.19 10.44 9.01
N CYS A 84 1.46 9.35 8.28
CA CYS A 84 2.78 8.98 7.78
C CYS A 84 3.12 9.64 6.43
N LEU A 85 2.13 10.09 5.66
CA LEU A 85 2.35 10.71 4.36
C LEU A 85 2.67 12.20 4.55
N LEU A 86 3.96 12.51 4.60
CA LEU A 86 4.45 13.83 4.99
C LEU A 86 4.92 14.68 3.80
N ASP A 87 4.72 15.99 3.93
CA ASP A 87 5.29 17.03 3.10
C ASP A 87 6.79 17.28 3.40
N PRO A 88 7.48 18.13 2.63
CA PRO A 88 8.88 18.49 2.89
C PRO A 88 9.12 19.14 4.27
N GLU A 89 8.10 19.76 4.85
CA GLU A 89 8.11 20.38 6.18
C GLU A 89 7.88 19.37 7.32
N GLY A 90 7.51 18.13 7.00
CA GLY A 90 7.23 17.06 7.95
C GLY A 90 5.80 17.08 8.51
N LEU A 91 4.87 17.76 7.84
CA LEU A 91 3.45 17.79 8.16
C LEU A 91 2.66 16.83 7.26
N PRO A 92 1.55 16.24 7.74
CA PRO A 92 0.75 15.35 6.91
C PRO A 92 0.08 16.07 5.73
N TYR A 93 0.14 15.48 4.54
CA TYR A 93 -0.61 15.96 3.37
C TYR A 93 -2.13 15.82 3.52
N PHE A 94 -2.57 14.81 4.26
CA PHE A 94 -3.97 14.43 4.35
C PHE A 94 -4.41 14.40 5.81
N GLU A 95 -5.41 15.21 6.15
CA GLU A 95 -6.03 15.20 7.47
C GLU A 95 -6.99 14.02 7.61
N VAL A 96 -7.04 13.42 8.80
CA VAL A 96 -8.00 12.37 9.15
C VAL A 96 -9.16 13.02 9.90
N HIS A 97 -10.38 12.87 9.39
CA HIS A 97 -11.62 13.36 10.00
C HIS A 97 -12.46 12.22 10.57
#